data_AF-A0A0C9XE54-F1
#
_entry.id   AF-A0A0C9XE54-F1
#
_cell.length_a   1.000
_cell.length_b   1.000
_cell.length_c   1.000
_cell.angle_alpha   90.00
_cell.angle_beta   90.00
_cell.angle_gamma   90.00
#
_symmetry.space_group_name_H-M   'P 1'
#
loop_
_entity.id
_entity.type
_entity.pdbx_description
1 polymer ?
#
loop_
_entity_poly.entity_id
_entity_poly.type
_entity_poly.pdbx_seq_one_letter_code
_entity_poly.pdbx_strand_id
1 'polypeptide(L)'
;MVSILKITAIECHADQHKDIVCAVNLQHNCMDSKCIMLTPRATLQERVLTTRTKPVVHHEETPNYILNTFSIHNYAFIRAALPASL
;
A
#
# COMPACT_ATOMS: atom_id res chain seq x y z
N MET A 1 16.88 -5.74 5.95
CA MET A 1 15.88 -6.57 6.66
C MET A 1 14.53 -5.93 6.36
N VAL A 2 13.82 -6.45 5.35
CA VAL A 2 12.51 -5.89 4.92
C VAL A 2 11.44 -6.68 5.66
N SER A 3 10.77 -6.03 6.60
CA SER A 3 9.71 -6.65 7.37
C SER A 3 8.43 -6.71 6.53
N ILE A 4 7.97 -7.92 6.23
CA ILE A 4 6.70 -8.18 5.54
C ILE A 4 5.59 -8.05 6.58
N LEU A 5 4.68 -7.09 6.39
CA LEU A 5 3.58 -6.83 7.29
C LEU A 5 2.28 -7.35 6.65
N LYS A 6 1.75 -8.45 7.17
CA LYS A 6 0.38 -8.89 6.89
C LYS A 6 -0.58 -7.89 7.54
N ILE A 7 -1.08 -6.95 6.76
CA ILE A 7 -2.08 -6.00 7.24
C ILE A 7 -3.45 -6.64 7.08
N THR A 8 -3.90 -7.27 8.16
CA THR A 8 -5.32 -7.56 8.35
C THR A 8 -5.86 -6.38 9.15
N ALA A 9 -6.42 -5.40 8.43
CA ALA A 9 -7.18 -4.24 8.91
C ALA A 9 -6.56 -3.43 10.08
N ILE A 10 -6.12 -2.20 9.80
CA ILE A 10 -6.02 -1.16 10.85
C ILE A 10 -7.42 -0.60 11.03
N GLU A 11 -8.17 -1.12 12.00
CA GLU A 11 -9.44 -0.51 12.42
C GLU A 11 -9.14 0.68 13.33
N CYS A 12 -9.05 1.88 12.73
CA CYS A 12 -9.12 3.11 13.50
C CYS A 12 -10.56 3.29 13.98
N HIS A 13 -10.81 2.95 15.26
CA HIS A 13 -12.05 3.31 15.95
C HIS A 13 -12.22 4.83 15.94
N ALA A 14 -13.38 5.28 15.46
CA ALA A 14 -13.75 6.67 15.39
C ALA A 14 -15.12 6.87 16.01
N ASP A 15 -15.16 7.72 17.02
CA ASP A 15 -16.37 8.23 17.66
C ASP A 15 -16.95 9.35 16.79
N GLN A 16 -18.26 9.27 16.53
CA GLN A 16 -19.21 10.09 15.74
C GLN A 16 -18.82 11.11 14.63
N HIS A 17 -17.55 11.44 14.37
CA HIS A 17 -17.03 12.09 13.17
C HIS A 17 -15.71 11.41 12.80
N LYS A 18 -15.66 10.65 11.70
CA LYS A 18 -14.45 9.89 11.32
C LYS A 18 -13.45 10.78 10.59
N ASP A 19 -12.63 11.51 11.33
CA ASP A 19 -11.46 12.17 10.77
C ASP A 19 -10.43 11.14 10.31
N ILE A 20 -9.77 11.39 9.17
CA ILE A 20 -8.66 10.56 8.70
C ILE A 20 -7.41 10.94 9.50
N VAL A 21 -7.09 10.12 10.51
CA VAL A 21 -5.96 10.37 11.42
C VAL A 21 -4.61 10.03 10.77
N CYS A 22 -4.57 9.04 9.89
CA CYS A 22 -3.32 8.53 9.31
C CYS A 22 -3.57 7.85 7.96
N ALA A 23 -2.73 8.15 6.98
CA ALA A 23 -2.67 7.45 5.70
C ALA A 23 -1.39 6.60 5.62
N VAL A 24 -1.53 5.31 5.33
CA VAL A 24 -0.40 4.40 5.17
C VAL A 24 -0.06 4.22 3.70
N ASN A 25 1.23 4.01 3.41
CA ASN A 25 1.68 3.65 2.08
C ASN A 25 1.96 2.14 2.06
N LEU A 26 1.08 1.41 1.37
CA LEU A 26 1.17 -0.03 1.18
C LEU A 26 1.55 -0.35 -0.26
N GLN A 27 2.51 -1.25 -0.40
CA GLN A 27 2.96 -1.75 -1.69
C GLN A 27 2.86 -3.27 -1.69
N HIS A 28 2.30 -3.86 -2.74
CA HIS A 28 2.24 -5.32 -2.84
C HIS A 28 3.64 -5.91 -3.02
N ASN A 29 3.96 -6.94 -2.26
CA ASN A 29 5.22 -7.66 -2.42
C ASN A 29 5.10 -8.63 -3.60
N CYS A 30 5.26 -8.06 -4.79
CA CYS A 30 5.13 -8.77 -6.07
C CYS A 30 6.20 -9.83 -6.24
N MET A 31 7.39 -9.62 -5.66
CA MET A 31 8.53 -10.53 -5.77
C MET A 31 8.22 -11.86 -5.09
N ASP A 32 7.84 -11.81 -3.81
CA ASP A 32 7.51 -13.02 -3.05
C ASP A 32 6.19 -13.64 -3.48
N SER A 33 5.26 -12.83 -3.97
CA SER A 33 3.96 -13.27 -4.50
C SER A 33 4.02 -13.74 -5.94
N LYS A 34 5.19 -13.68 -6.60
CA LYS A 34 5.42 -14.14 -7.98
C LYS A 34 4.44 -13.54 -9.00
N CYS A 35 4.14 -12.25 -8.87
CA CYS A 35 3.28 -11.54 -9.83
C CYS A 35 4.04 -11.28 -11.13
N ILE A 36 4.00 -12.24 -12.04
CA ILE A 36 4.74 -12.22 -13.32
C ILE A 36 3.90 -11.70 -14.49
N MET A 37 2.58 -11.69 -14.34
CA MET A 37 1.66 -11.27 -15.40
C MET A 37 1.69 -9.76 -15.58
N LEU A 38 1.81 -9.29 -16.81
CA LEU A 38 1.74 -7.88 -17.18
C LEU A 38 0.49 -7.61 -18.01
N THR A 39 -0.23 -6.56 -17.68
CA THR A 39 -1.41 -6.09 -18.42
C THR A 39 -1.17 -4.67 -18.94
N PRO A 40 -1.54 -4.37 -20.19
CA PRO A 40 -1.42 -3.01 -20.72
C PRO A 40 -2.46 -2.10 -20.05
N ARG A 41 -2.01 -0.96 -19.53
CA ARG A 41 -2.90 0.07 -18.97
C ARG A 41 -2.62 1.43 -19.59
N ALA A 42 -3.68 2.15 -19.95
CA ALA A 42 -3.57 3.52 -20.42
C ALA A 42 -2.94 4.42 -19.34
N THR A 43 -2.06 5.32 -19.78
CA THR A 43 -1.33 6.23 -18.90
C THR A 43 -2.16 7.48 -18.69
N LEU A 44 -2.26 7.92 -17.44
CA LEU A 44 -2.79 9.23 -17.08
C LEU A 44 -1.62 10.22 -17.00
N GLN A 45 -1.76 11.38 -17.64
CA GLN A 45 -0.85 12.52 -17.49
C GLN A 45 -1.68 13.73 -17.09
N GLU A 46 -1.31 14.40 -16.00
CA GLU A 46 -2.07 15.55 -15.47
C GLU A 46 -3.56 15.25 -15.25
N ARG A 47 -3.90 14.00 -14.91
CA ARG A 47 -5.28 13.47 -14.78
C ARG A 47 -6.04 13.31 -16.10
N VAL A 48 -5.41 13.51 -17.25
CA VAL A 48 -5.98 13.25 -18.58
C VAL A 48 -5.57 11.87 -19.07
N LEU A 49 -6.54 11.09 -19.56
CA LEU A 49 -6.28 9.80 -20.18
C LEU A 49 -5.57 10.00 -21.51
N THR A 50 -4.43 9.34 -21.67
CA THR A 50 -3.67 9.39 -22.91
C THR A 50 -3.84 8.10 -23.72
N THR A 51 -3.50 8.15 -25.00
CA THR A 51 -3.41 6.97 -25.86
C THR A 51 -2.18 6.10 -25.57
N ARG A 52 -1.24 6.59 -24.74
CA ARG A 52 -0.02 5.85 -24.39
C ARG A 52 -0.34 4.79 -23.34
N THR A 53 0.04 3.55 -23.62
CA THR A 53 -0.06 2.45 -22.65
C THR A 53 1.28 2.13 -22.01
N LYS A 54 1.24 1.62 -20.78
CA LYS A 54 2.39 1.01 -20.10
C LYS A 54 2.03 -0.37 -19.58
N PRO A 55 2.99 -1.32 -19.52
CA PRO A 55 2.77 -2.58 -18.82
C PRO A 55 2.61 -2.30 -17.32
N VAL A 56 1.62 -2.94 -16.72
CA VAL A 56 1.35 -2.90 -15.28
C VAL A 56 1.28 -4.33 -14.76
N VAL A 57 1.93 -4.58 -13.62
CA VAL A 57 1.87 -5.88 -12.96
C VAL A 57 0.43 -6.20 -12.57
N HIS A 58 -0.06 -7.34 -13.02
CA HIS A 58 -1.30 -7.95 -12.53
C HIS A 58 -0.95 -8.72 -11.25
N HIS A 59 -1.48 -8.24 -10.12
CA HIS A 59 -1.18 -8.83 -8.82
C HIS A 59 -1.94 -10.13 -8.62
N GLU A 60 -1.25 -11.11 -8.04
CA GLU A 60 -1.88 -12.28 -7.46
C GLU A 60 -2.62 -11.88 -6.18
N GLU A 61 -3.73 -12.56 -5.87
CA GLU A 61 -4.57 -12.27 -4.70
C GLU A 61 -3.94 -12.79 -3.39
N THR A 62 -2.75 -12.28 -3.06
CA THR A 62 -2.01 -12.64 -1.85
C THR A 62 -1.99 -11.49 -0.84
N PRO A 63 -2.07 -11.77 0.48
CA PRO A 63 -2.03 -10.74 1.51
C PRO A 63 -0.59 -10.29 1.86
N ASN A 64 0.33 -10.29 0.89
CA ASN A 64 1.74 -9.97 1.10
C ASN A 64 2.03 -8.52 0.71
N TYR A 65 2.20 -7.67 1.71
CA TYR A 65 2.44 -6.24 1.51
C TYR A 65 3.67 -5.75 2.27
N ILE A 66 4.24 -4.68 1.74
CA ILE A 66 5.31 -3.89 2.35
C ILE A 66 4.66 -2.58 2.80
N LEU A 67 4.78 -2.29 4.09
CA LEU A 67 4.34 -1.04 4.69
C LEU A 67 5.55 -0.10 4.81
N ASN A 68 5.43 1.11 4.25
CA ASN A 68 6.42 2.14 4.53
C ASN A 68 6.16 2.76 5.90
N THR A 69 6.95 2.36 6.90
CA THR A 69 6.85 2.86 8.27
C THR A 69 7.40 4.28 8.42
N PHE A 70 8.33 4.68 7.56
CA PHE A 70 8.98 6.00 7.57
C PHE A 70 8.21 7.06 6.76
N SER A 71 6.87 7.02 6.81
CA SER A 71 6.04 8.06 6.20
C SER A 71 6.25 9.39 6.92
N ILE A 72 6.66 10.43 6.18
CA ILE A 72 7.10 11.73 6.71
C ILE A 72 6.09 12.32 7.71
N HIS A 73 4.79 12.23 7.42
CA HIS A 73 3.74 12.83 8.25
C HIS A 73 3.08 11.86 9.22
N ASN A 74 3.24 10.55 9.00
CA ASN A 74 2.44 9.52 9.66
C ASN A 74 3.28 8.53 10.47
N TYR A 75 4.61 8.69 10.53
CA TYR A 75 5.52 7.79 11.22
C TYR A 75 5.07 7.46 12.65
N ALA A 76 4.74 8.47 13.46
CA ALA A 76 4.38 8.26 14.86
C ALA A 76 3.10 7.41 15.00
N PHE A 77 2.07 7.71 14.22
CA PHE A 77 0.81 6.94 14.20
C PHE A 77 1.03 5.51 13.69
N ILE A 78 1.82 5.36 12.63
CA ILE A 78 2.16 4.03 12.08
C ILE A 78 2.92 3.22 13.12
N ARG A 79 3.94 3.80 13.76
CA ARG A 79 4.75 3.11 14.77
C ARG A 79 3.92 2.68 15.98
N ALA A 80 2.99 3.52 16.43
CA ALA A 80 2.09 3.19 17.53
C ALA A 80 1.11 2.06 17.18
N ALA A 81 0.73 1.92 15.91
CA ALA A 81 -0.16 0.86 15.42
C ALA A 81 0.55 -0.47 15.14
N LEU A 82 1.89 -0.51 15.20
CA LEU A 82 2.67 -1.71 14.92
C LEU A 82 3.11 -2.44 16.20
N PRO A 83 3.24 -3.78 16.15
CA PRO A 83 3.85 -4.54 17.24
C PRO A 83 5.26 -4.03 17.56
N ALA A 84 5.62 -4.01 18.85
CA ALA A 84 6.95 -3.57 19.30
C ALA A 84 8.10 -4.42 18.75
N SER A 85 7.82 -5.64 18.27
CA SER A 85 8.79 -6.55 17.65
C SER A 85 9.23 -6.15 16.24
N LEU A 86 8.61 -5.13 15.66
CA LEU A 86 8.88 -4.60 14.32
C LEU A 86 9.53 -3.22 14.36
#